data_AF-A0A0C1FDG9-F1
#
_entry.id   AF-A0A0C1FDG9-F1
#
_cell.length_a   1.000
_cell.length_b   1.000
_cell.length_c   1.000
_cell.angle_alpha   90.00
_cell.angle_beta   90.00
_cell.angle_gamma   90.00
#
_symmetry.space_group_name_H-M   'P 1'
#
loop_
_entity.id
_entity.type
_entity.pdbx_description
1 polymer ?
#
loop_
_entity_poly.entity_id
_entity_poly.type
_entity_poly.pdbx_seq_one_letter_code
_entity_poly.pdbx_strand_id
1 'polypeptide(L)' 'MFNWLSLVTGFFYMVLGIVVIIYKFFVIFLEPNIAYPLGGLLILYGMFRIGRAIYKIRQDKNEL' A
#
# COMPACT_ATOMS: atom_id res chain seq x y z
N MET A 1 -6.83 -19.00 -5.81
CA MET A 1 -5.50 -18.98 -5.14
C MET A 1 -5.48 -17.82 -4.18
N PHE A 2 -5.31 -18.09 -2.88
CA PHE A 2 -5.43 -17.08 -1.81
C PHE A 2 -4.69 -15.79 -2.17
N ASN A 3 -5.43 -14.69 -2.22
CA ASN A 3 -4.89 -13.36 -2.48
C ASN A 3 -4.14 -12.78 -1.26
N TRP A 4 -3.69 -13.66 -0.34
CA TRP A 4 -2.91 -13.35 0.85
C TRP A 4 -1.63 -12.60 0.51
N LEU A 5 -0.97 -12.99 -0.59
CA LEU A 5 0.21 -12.31 -1.11
C LEU A 5 -0.09 -10.85 -1.48
N SER A 6 -1.28 -10.58 -2.03
CA SER A 6 -1.72 -9.23 -2.43
C SER A 6 -2.06 -8.36 -1.21
N LEU A 7 -2.55 -8.97 -0.13
CA LEU A 7 -2.89 -8.29 1.12
C LEU A 7 -1.61 -7.97 1.93
N VAL A 8 -0.72 -8.95 2.08
CA VAL A 8 0.59 -8.78 2.73
C VAL A 8 1.43 -7.75 1.98
N THR A 9 1.55 -7.85 0.65
CA THR A 9 2.28 -6.83 -0.11
C THR A 9 1.63 -5.45 -0.01
N GLY A 10 0.29 -5.35 0.00
CA GLY A 10 -0.40 -4.08 0.25
C GLY A 10 -0.06 -3.46 1.60
N PHE A 11 0.06 -4.29 2.64
CA PHE A 11 0.52 -3.86 3.96
C PHE A 11 1.97 -3.36 3.93
N PHE A 12 2.87 -4.10 3.28
CA PHE A 12 4.27 -3.66 3.08
C PHE A 12 4.37 -2.32 2.34
N TYR A 13 3.56 -2.10 1.30
CA TYR A 13 3.52 -0.82 0.58
C TYR A 13 3.06 0.34 1.47
N MET A 14 2.09 0.10 2.38
CA MET A 14 1.65 1.09 3.35
C MET A 14 2.75 1.41 4.36
N VAL A 15 3.40 0.39 4.92
CA VAL A 15 4.50 0.57 5.89
C VAL A 15 5.68 1.30 5.25
N LEU A 16 6.06 0.92 4.02
CA LEU A 16 7.08 1.64 3.25
C LEU A 16 6.71 3.10 3.05
N GLY A 17 5.47 3.41 2.63
CA GLY A 17 5.02 4.78 2.46
C GLY A 17 5.11 5.61 3.75
N ILE A 18 4.76 5.03 4.90
CA ILE A 18 4.89 5.68 6.21
C ILE A 18 6.37 5.95 6.55
N VAL A 19 7.24 4.95 6.39
CA VAL A 19 8.69 5.09 6.62
C VAL A 19 9.27 6.21 5.75
N VAL A 20 8.82 6.31 4.50
CA VAL A 20 9.30 7.31 3.54
C VAL A 20 8.89 8.72 3.93
N ILE A 21 7.70 8.91 4.51
CA ILE A 21 7.26 10.21 5.02
C ILE A 21 8.03 10.59 6.29
N ILE A 22 8.21 9.66 7.22
CA ILE A 22 8.85 9.91 8.52
C ILE A 22 10.34 10.20 8.35
N TYR A 23 11.05 9.33 7.62
CA TYR A 23 12.49 9.42 7.47
C TYR A 23 12.90 10.27 6.25
N LYS A 24 11.96 10.70 5.40
CA LYS A 24 12.21 11.41 4.14
C LYS A 24 13.28 10.70 3.29
N PHE A 25 13.24 9.38 3.34
CA PHE A 25 14.28 8.50 2.80
C PHE A 25 13.63 7.30 2.13
N PHE A 26 14.00 7.04 0.88
CA PHE A 26 13.57 5.84 0.13
C PHE A 26 14.79 5.00 -0.24
N VAL A 27 15.73 5.61 -0.96
CA VAL A 27 17.02 5.06 -1.41
C VAL A 27 18.11 6.14 -1.31
N ILE A 28 17.71 7.40 -1.49
CA ILE A 28 18.49 8.62 -1.24
C ILE A 28 17.69 9.52 -0.31
N PHE A 29 18.34 10.52 0.31
CA PHE A 29 17.64 11.58 1.04
C PHE A 29 16.75 12.36 0.06
N LEU A 30 15.44 12.35 0.31
CA LEU A 30 14.48 13.06 -0.51
C LEU A 30 14.19 14.41 0.10
N GLU A 31 14.13 15.42 -0.75
CA GLU A 31 13.58 16.70 -0.37
C GLU A 31 12.12 16.54 0.11
N PRO A 32 11.68 17.31 1.12
CA PRO A 32 10.33 17.20 1.67
C PRO A 32 9.24 17.31 0.59
N ASN A 33 9.45 18.19 -0.39
CA ASN A 33 8.53 18.43 -1.50
C ASN A 33 8.30 17.18 -2.37
N ILE A 34 9.25 16.25 -2.40
CA ILE A 34 9.17 14.99 -3.15
C ILE A 34 8.77 13.84 -2.22
N ALA A 35 9.26 13.82 -0.98
CA ALA A 35 8.98 12.77 0.00
C ALA A 35 7.48 12.64 0.34
N TYR A 36 6.79 13.77 0.56
CA TYR A 36 5.36 13.77 0.88
C TYR A 36 4.47 13.18 -0.24
N PRO A 37 4.56 13.63 -1.51
CA PRO A 37 3.76 13.04 -2.57
C PRO A 37 4.14 11.58 -2.86
N LEU A 38 5.43 11.21 -2.79
CA LEU A 38 5.84 9.81 -2.98
C LEU A 38 5.30 8.88 -1.89
N GLY A 39 5.48 9.27 -0.64
CA GLY A 39 4.96 8.50 0.49
C GLY A 39 3.43 8.43 0.47
N GLY A 40 2.76 9.53 0.15
CA GLY A 40 1.31 9.58 -0.03
C GLY A 40 0.82 8.65 -1.14
N LEU A 41 1.50 8.64 -2.30
CA LEU A 41 1.18 7.73 -3.42
C LEU A 41 1.38 6.26 -3.03
N LEU A 42 2.44 5.92 -2.31
CA LEU A 42 2.70 4.56 -1.82
C LEU A 42 1.59 4.09 -0.86
N ILE A 43 1.18 4.95 0.07
CA ILE A 43 0.08 4.67 1.01
C ILE A 43 -1.24 4.49 0.25
N LEU A 44 -1.58 5.41 -0.65
CA LEU A 44 -2.79 5.34 -1.50
C LEU A 44 -2.84 4.05 -2.32
N TYR A 45 -1.73 3.70 -2.97
CA TYR A 45 -1.63 2.47 -3.76
C TYR A 45 -1.74 1.21 -2.89
N GLY A 46 -1.08 1.19 -1.72
CA GLY A 46 -1.20 0.11 -0.74
C GLY A 46 -2.65 -0.09 -0.27
N MET A 47 -3.34 1.01 0.01
CA MET A 47 -4.75 1.03 0.41
C MET A 47 -5.67 0.50 -0.69
N PHE A 48 -5.44 0.90 -1.94
CA PHE A 48 -6.18 0.41 -3.10
C PHE A 48 -5.99 -1.10 -3.31
N ARG A 49 -4.76 -1.62 -3.13
CA ARG A 49 -4.48 -3.06 -3.19
C ARG A 49 -5.25 -3.85 -2.15
N ILE A 50 -5.27 -3.36 -0.91
CA ILE A 50 -5.98 -4.01 0.19
C ILE A 50 -7.49 -3.95 -0.04
N GLY A 51 -8.04 -2.80 -0.42
CA GLY A 51 -9.45 -2.65 -0.77
C GLY A 51 -9.88 -3.61 -1.87
N ARG A 52 -9.07 -3.75 -2.93
CA ARG A 52 -9.35 -4.68 -4.03
C ARG A 52 -9.28 -6.15 -3.58
N ALA A 53 -8.35 -6.49 -2.67
CA ALA A 53 -8.29 -7.84 -2.10
C ALA A 53 -9.52 -8.15 -1.23
N ILE A 54 -9.98 -7.19 -0.42
CA ILE A 54 -11.19 -7.30 0.40
C ILE A 54 -12.44 -7.43 -0.48
N TYR A 55 -12.57 -6.61 -1.53
CA TYR A 55 -13.69 -6.69 -2.47
C TYR A 55 -13.76 -8.05 -3.15
N LYS A 56 -12.62 -8.60 -3.57
CA LYS A 56 -12.54 -9.93 -4.19
C LYS A 56 -12.97 -11.04 -3.22
N ILE A 57 -12.54 -10.98 -1.96
CA ILE A 57 -12.98 -11.92 -0.90
C ILE A 57 -14.50 -11.83 -0.65
N ARG A 58 -15.08 -10.63 -0.71
CA ARG A 58 -16.53 -10.43 -0.58
C ARG A 58 -17.30 -10.99 -1.78
N GLN A 59 -16.77 -10.85 -2.98
CA GLN A 59 -17.42 -11.34 -4.21
C GLN A 59 -17.45 -12.87 -4.26
N ASP A 60 -16.34 -13.54 -3.88
CA ASP A 60 -16.28 -15.02 -3.74
C ASP A 60 -17.29 -15.57 -2.70
N LYS A 61 -17.77 -14.75 -1.75
CA LYS A 61 -18.75 -15.16 -0.73
C LYS A 61 -20.22 -14.99 -1.15
N ASN A 62 -20.50 -14.21 -2.20
CA ASN A 62 -21.86 -13.93 -2.66
C ASN A 62 -22.33 -14.88 -3.79
N GLU A 63 -21.57 -15.93 -4.10
CA GLU A 63 -21.95 -17.01 -5.02
C GLU A 63 -22.40 -18.29 -4.27
N LEU A 64 -22.96 -18.17 -3.07
CA LEU A 64 -23.56 -19.28 -2.30
C LEU A 64 -25.08 -19.17 -2.23
#